data_AF-A0A3P0XB16-F1
#
_entry.id   AF-A0A3P0XB16-F1
#
_cell.length_a   1.000
_cell.length_b   1.000
_cell.length_c   1.000
_cell.angle_alpha   90.00
_cell.angle_beta   90.00
_cell.angle_gamma   90.00
#
_symmetry.space_group_name_H-M   'P 1'
#
loop_
_entity.id
_entity.type
_entity.pdbx_description
1 polymer ?
#
loop_
_entity_poly.entity_id
_entity_poly.type
_entity_poly.pdbx_seq_one_letter_code
_entity_poly.pdbx_strand_id
1 'polypeptide(L)'
;MKYIVKLGGATLEDPALLRSCARALAQLKQAGNDVAVVHGGGVQLTRTLKQLGKQSEFVGGLRITDAETRDTALMVLGGAVNKALVAALAAQAVPAMGMSGGDGMVFRARKKRMAPDLGFVGEIAAADPRWLDAIWRMGGVPVLSSMALGFDGEYYNINADEMAAACAAACHADALVFLTDVPGVRGADGTVMRWLNTEQIAGLVRDAVITGGMLPKLHACRDALAQGVKRVRILPADRAALLPELCSARIPDGTEVLVA
;
A
#
# COMPACT_ATOMS: atom_id res chain seq x y z
N MET A 1 -4.60 12.74 -14.00
CA MET A 1 -5.37 11.81 -13.13
C MET A 1 -4.59 11.57 -11.84
N LYS A 2 -5.25 11.14 -10.77
CA LYS A 2 -4.64 10.83 -9.46
C LYS A 2 -4.48 9.31 -9.28
N TYR A 3 -3.25 8.87 -9.07
CA TYR A 3 -2.87 7.47 -8.89
C TYR A 3 -2.28 7.25 -7.50
N ILE A 4 -2.80 6.27 -6.78
CA ILE A 4 -2.14 5.72 -5.60
C ILE A 4 -1.61 4.34 -5.97
N VAL A 5 -0.30 4.16 -5.84
CA VAL A 5 0.35 2.88 -6.12
C VAL A 5 0.90 2.31 -4.82
N LYS A 6 0.39 1.15 -4.41
CA LYS A 6 0.90 0.41 -3.27
C LYS A 6 1.98 -0.55 -3.73
N LEU A 7 3.18 -0.45 -3.15
CA LEU A 7 4.27 -1.39 -3.36
C LEU A 7 4.40 -2.40 -2.21
N GLY A 8 4.40 -3.69 -2.56
CA GLY A 8 4.61 -4.80 -1.62
C GLY A 8 6.06 -4.96 -1.17
N GLY A 9 6.26 -5.68 -0.05
CA GLY A 9 7.58 -5.91 0.54
C GLY A 9 8.56 -6.68 -0.35
N ALA A 10 8.07 -7.67 -1.10
CA ALA A 10 8.90 -8.48 -2.00
C ALA A 10 9.49 -7.65 -3.16
N THR A 11 8.71 -6.71 -3.72
CA THR A 11 9.17 -5.78 -4.76
C THR A 11 10.32 -4.91 -4.29
N LEU A 12 10.37 -4.60 -2.99
CA LEU A 12 11.37 -3.73 -2.38
C LEU A 12 12.69 -4.45 -2.06
N GLU A 13 12.70 -5.80 -2.05
CA GLU A 13 13.90 -6.61 -1.83
C GLU A 13 14.68 -6.87 -3.14
N ASP A 14 14.00 -6.83 -4.29
CA ASP A 14 14.61 -7.08 -5.61
C ASP A 14 14.97 -5.74 -6.31
N PRO A 15 16.26 -5.43 -6.48
CA PRO A 15 16.68 -4.19 -7.13
C PRO A 15 16.21 -4.05 -8.58
N ALA A 16 16.04 -5.14 -9.33
CA ALA A 16 15.55 -5.10 -10.71
C ALA A 16 14.05 -4.77 -10.74
N LEU A 17 13.25 -5.40 -9.88
CA LEU A 17 11.83 -5.08 -9.74
C LEU A 17 11.62 -3.65 -9.24
N LEU A 18 12.40 -3.20 -8.25
CA LEU A 18 12.36 -1.83 -7.75
C LEU A 18 12.65 -0.80 -8.87
N ARG A 19 13.68 -1.03 -9.68
CA ARG A 19 13.99 -0.17 -10.84
C ARG A 19 12.87 -0.17 -11.88
N SER A 20 12.28 -1.34 -12.16
CA SER A 20 11.14 -1.46 -13.08
C SER A 20 9.93 -0.65 -12.59
N CYS A 21 9.59 -0.77 -11.30
CA CYS A 21 8.52 -0.01 -10.67
C CYS A 21 8.79 1.49 -10.70
N ALA A 22 10.01 1.92 -10.34
CA ALA A 22 10.39 3.33 -10.37
C ALA A 22 10.27 3.93 -11.78
N ARG A 23 10.68 3.19 -12.82
CA ARG A 23 10.52 3.61 -14.22
C ARG A 23 9.05 3.77 -14.60
N ALA A 24 8.20 2.82 -14.22
CA ALA A 24 6.77 2.89 -14.53
C ALA A 24 6.06 4.05 -13.81
N LEU A 25 6.42 4.31 -12.54
CA LEU A 25 5.95 5.48 -11.79
C LEU A 25 6.43 6.80 -12.42
N ALA A 26 7.67 6.83 -12.92
CA ALA A 26 8.21 7.98 -13.64
C ALA A 26 7.44 8.26 -14.94
N GLN A 27 7.10 7.21 -15.70
CA GLN A 27 6.27 7.35 -16.91
C GLN A 27 4.89 7.91 -16.60
N LEU A 28 4.23 7.42 -15.54
CA LEU A 28 2.95 7.98 -15.09
C LEU A 28 3.08 9.48 -14.77
N LYS A 29 4.13 9.88 -14.04
CA LYS A 29 4.36 11.27 -13.69
C LYS A 29 4.67 12.14 -14.91
N GLN A 30 5.52 11.67 -15.82
CA GLN A 30 5.88 12.36 -17.07
C GLN A 30 4.68 12.54 -18.01
N ALA A 31 3.70 11.64 -17.96
CA ALA A 31 2.42 11.77 -18.65
C ALA A 31 1.46 12.81 -18.00
N GLY A 32 1.93 13.59 -17.02
CA GLY A 32 1.15 14.69 -16.42
C GLY A 32 0.22 14.25 -15.28
N ASN A 33 0.44 13.07 -14.70
CA ASN A 33 -0.40 12.56 -13.62
C ASN A 33 0.14 12.92 -12.22
N ASP A 34 -0.80 12.99 -11.28
CA ASP A 34 -0.51 13.08 -9.86
C ASP A 34 -0.37 11.65 -9.34
N VAL A 35 0.83 11.30 -8.86
CA VAL A 35 1.16 9.94 -8.42
C VAL A 35 1.60 10.01 -6.97
N ALA A 36 1.04 9.16 -6.12
CA ALA A 36 1.56 8.89 -4.77
C ALA A 36 1.90 7.40 -4.64
N VAL A 37 2.93 7.12 -3.86
CA VAL A 37 3.36 5.76 -3.55
C VAL A 37 3.09 5.49 -2.09
N VAL A 38 2.46 4.37 -1.78
CA VAL A 38 2.35 3.84 -0.42
C VAL A 38 3.13 2.54 -0.35
N HIS A 39 3.93 2.34 0.69
CA HIS A 39 4.73 1.13 0.80
C HIS A 39 4.63 0.49 2.18
N GLY A 40 4.75 -0.83 2.20
CA GLY A 40 5.05 -1.59 3.41
C GLY A 40 6.55 -1.84 3.55
N GLY A 41 6.92 -2.89 4.27
CA GLY A 41 8.31 -3.32 4.39
C GLY A 41 8.46 -4.46 5.38
N GLY A 42 7.51 -5.40 5.36
CA GLY A 42 7.40 -6.46 6.36
C GLY A 42 8.64 -7.36 6.41
N VAL A 43 9.24 -7.66 5.24
CA VAL A 43 10.46 -8.49 5.13
C VAL A 43 11.65 -7.77 5.78
N GLN A 44 11.83 -6.49 5.46
CA GLN A 44 12.89 -5.64 5.99
C GLN A 44 12.75 -5.49 7.50
N LEU A 45 11.54 -5.23 8.00
CA LEU A 45 11.27 -5.13 9.43
C LEU A 45 11.55 -6.44 10.17
N THR A 46 11.09 -7.59 9.64
CA THR A 46 11.39 -8.91 10.23
C THR A 46 12.90 -9.15 10.30
N ARG A 47 13.64 -8.82 9.24
CA ARG A 47 15.09 -8.96 9.19
C ARG A 47 15.79 -8.09 10.24
N THR A 48 15.40 -6.83 10.37
CA THR A 48 15.99 -5.91 11.36
C THR A 48 15.66 -6.34 12.78
N LEU A 49 14.42 -6.70 13.08
CA LEU A 49 14.04 -7.22 14.41
C LEU A 49 14.88 -8.45 14.78
N LYS A 50 15.07 -9.38 13.84
CA LYS A 50 15.92 -10.56 14.06
C LYS A 50 17.37 -10.18 14.37
N GLN A 51 17.92 -9.17 13.69
CA GLN A 51 19.27 -8.65 13.97
C GLN A 51 19.38 -8.02 15.36
N LEU A 52 18.29 -7.43 15.86
CA LEU A 52 18.17 -6.89 17.22
C LEU A 52 17.85 -7.98 18.26
N GLY A 53 17.85 -9.26 17.88
CA GLY A 53 17.55 -10.38 18.79
C GLY A 53 16.06 -10.61 19.05
N LYS A 54 15.18 -9.94 18.30
CA LYS A 54 13.72 -10.00 18.48
C LYS A 54 13.03 -10.85 17.41
N GLN A 55 12.16 -11.77 17.85
CA GLN A 55 11.35 -12.56 16.93
C GLN A 55 10.08 -11.82 16.52
N SER A 56 9.65 -12.06 15.28
CA SER A 56 8.45 -11.46 14.71
C SER A 56 7.26 -12.38 14.88
N GLU A 57 6.20 -11.89 15.53
CA GLU A 57 4.96 -12.63 15.74
C GLU A 57 3.80 -11.99 14.98
N PHE A 58 2.87 -12.82 14.50
CA PHE A 58 1.75 -12.39 13.67
C PHE A 58 0.45 -13.04 14.11
N VAL A 59 -0.64 -12.26 14.12
CA VAL A 59 -2.01 -12.72 14.37
C VAL A 59 -2.90 -12.17 13.25
N GLY A 60 -3.58 -13.05 12.51
CA GLY A 60 -4.47 -12.62 11.42
C GLY A 60 -3.76 -11.83 10.31
N GLY A 61 -2.47 -12.08 10.08
CA GLY A 61 -1.65 -11.34 9.10
C GLY A 61 -1.17 -9.97 9.58
N LEU A 62 -1.51 -9.55 10.80
CA LEU A 62 -1.00 -8.34 11.43
C LEU A 62 0.15 -8.69 12.38
N ARG A 63 1.20 -7.86 12.38
CA ARG A 63 2.36 -8.05 13.25
C ARG A 63 2.02 -7.57 14.66
N ILE A 64 2.22 -8.41 15.68
CA ILE A 64 2.18 -7.94 17.08
C ILE A 64 3.26 -6.89 17.25
N THR A 65 2.87 -5.69 17.67
CA THR A 65 3.74 -4.51 17.67
C THR A 65 3.78 -3.93 19.07
N ASP A 66 4.75 -4.34 19.90
CA ASP A 66 5.06 -3.62 21.14
C ASP A 66 5.86 -2.33 20.88
N ALA A 67 6.21 -1.58 21.92
CA ALA A 67 6.86 -0.27 21.79
C ALA A 67 8.19 -0.36 21.02
N GLU A 68 9.02 -1.36 21.32
CA GLU A 68 10.30 -1.57 20.63
C GLU A 68 10.08 -1.95 19.15
N THR A 69 9.07 -2.77 18.87
CA THR A 69 8.70 -3.17 17.51
C THR A 69 8.14 -1.99 16.73
N ARG A 70 7.37 -1.10 17.37
CA ARG A 70 6.87 0.16 16.80
C ARG A 70 8.04 1.07 16.42
N ASP A 71 8.98 1.28 17.33
CA ASP A 71 10.13 2.17 17.10
C ASP A 71 11.02 1.62 15.97
N THR A 72 11.25 0.30 15.96
CA THR A 72 11.94 -0.38 14.86
C THR A 72 11.18 -0.25 13.54
N ALA A 73 9.85 -0.39 13.55
CA ALA A 73 9.03 -0.20 12.36
C ALA A 73 9.13 1.23 11.82
N LEU A 74 9.11 2.25 12.69
CA LEU A 74 9.27 3.64 12.29
C LEU A 74 10.65 3.89 11.66
N MET A 75 11.72 3.37 12.26
CA MET A 75 13.09 3.46 11.73
C MET A 75 13.24 2.77 10.38
N VAL A 76 12.75 1.53 10.26
CA VAL A 76 12.95 0.71 9.05
C VAL A 76 12.05 1.19 7.92
N LEU A 77 10.75 1.37 8.19
CA LEU A 77 9.78 1.75 7.17
C LEU A 77 9.96 3.21 6.77
N GLY A 78 10.05 4.15 7.73
CA GLY A 78 10.21 5.58 7.44
C GLY A 78 11.63 5.98 7.02
N GLY A 79 12.65 5.22 7.45
CA GLY A 79 14.05 5.42 7.08
C GLY A 79 14.45 4.57 5.89
N ALA A 80 14.96 3.36 6.13
CA ALA A 80 15.63 2.55 5.13
C ALA A 80 14.77 2.28 3.88
N VAL A 81 13.55 1.80 4.06
CA VAL A 81 12.68 1.40 2.94
C VAL A 81 12.16 2.63 2.17
N ASN A 82 11.64 3.62 2.89
CA ASN A 82 11.12 4.84 2.27
C ASN A 82 12.19 5.58 1.47
N LYS A 83 13.40 5.74 2.03
CA LYS A 83 14.47 6.47 1.34
C LYS A 83 15.06 5.69 0.17
N ALA A 84 15.03 4.35 0.20
CA ALA A 84 15.39 3.55 -0.98
C ALA A 84 14.44 3.79 -2.16
N LEU A 85 13.13 3.91 -1.89
CA LEU A 85 12.14 4.25 -2.93
C LEU A 85 12.33 5.66 -3.48
N VAL A 86 12.56 6.64 -2.60
CA VAL A 86 12.87 8.02 -3.01
C VAL A 86 14.12 8.05 -3.89
N ALA A 87 15.18 7.33 -3.53
CA ALA A 87 16.40 7.23 -4.33
C ALA A 87 16.14 6.58 -5.70
N ALA A 88 15.32 5.53 -5.76
CA ALA A 88 14.96 4.87 -7.02
C ALA A 88 14.18 5.80 -7.96
N LEU A 89 13.25 6.61 -7.45
CA LEU A 89 12.53 7.62 -8.22
C LEU A 89 13.45 8.77 -8.66
N ALA A 90 14.33 9.24 -7.77
CA ALA A 90 15.31 10.27 -8.09
C ALA A 90 16.26 9.82 -9.22
N ALA A 91 16.65 8.54 -9.26
CA ALA A 91 17.42 7.97 -10.36
C ALA A 91 16.67 7.95 -11.72
N GLN A 92 15.35 8.18 -11.72
CA GLN A 92 14.53 8.39 -12.92
C GLN A 92 14.21 9.88 -13.16
N ALA A 93 14.96 10.79 -12.50
CA ALA A 93 14.72 12.23 -12.52
C ALA A 93 13.32 12.66 -12.03
N VAL A 94 12.70 11.85 -11.17
CA VAL A 94 11.41 12.18 -10.54
C VAL A 94 11.67 12.77 -9.15
N PRO A 95 11.27 14.02 -8.88
CA PRO A 95 11.36 14.59 -7.54
C PRO A 95 10.36 13.85 -6.62
N ALA A 96 10.88 13.13 -5.62
CA ALA A 96 10.07 12.37 -4.69
C ALA A 96 10.29 12.86 -3.25
N MET A 97 9.20 12.96 -2.48
CA MET A 97 9.24 13.36 -1.07
C MET A 97 8.83 12.18 -0.19
N GLY A 98 9.80 11.61 0.51
CA GLY A 98 9.57 10.50 1.41
C GLY A 98 9.11 10.95 2.79
N MET A 99 8.00 10.39 3.26
CA MET A 99 7.36 10.68 4.54
C MET A 99 6.73 9.44 5.17
N SER A 100 6.49 9.47 6.47
CA SER A 100 5.56 8.56 7.13
C SER A 100 4.14 9.09 6.98
N GLY A 101 3.14 8.21 7.03
CA GLY A 101 1.74 8.61 6.96
C GLY A 101 1.32 9.64 8.03
N GLY A 102 1.97 9.64 9.19
CA GLY A 102 1.72 10.60 10.26
C GLY A 102 2.30 12.01 10.04
N ASP A 103 3.25 12.17 9.11
CA ASP A 103 3.90 13.46 8.88
C ASP A 103 2.88 14.49 8.37
N GLY A 104 2.96 15.72 8.87
CA GLY A 104 1.98 16.78 8.55
C GLY A 104 0.55 16.46 8.99
N MET A 105 0.35 15.42 9.81
CA MET A 105 -0.96 14.87 10.19
C MET A 105 -1.79 14.39 8.98
N VAL A 106 -1.13 13.99 7.89
CA VAL A 106 -1.82 13.52 6.67
C VAL A 106 -2.73 12.33 6.98
N PHE A 107 -2.26 11.39 7.80
CA PHE A 107 -3.08 10.31 8.32
C PHE A 107 -2.98 10.25 9.85
N ARG A 108 -4.14 10.28 10.50
CA ARG A 108 -4.28 10.07 11.93
C ARG A 108 -4.82 8.69 12.21
N ALA A 109 -4.21 8.01 13.17
CA ALA A 109 -4.59 6.66 13.56
C ALA A 109 -5.28 6.61 14.93
N ARG A 110 -5.89 5.46 15.19
CA ARG A 110 -6.21 4.99 16.54
C ARG A 110 -5.78 3.54 16.67
N LYS A 111 -5.56 3.10 17.90
CA LYS A 111 -5.28 1.69 18.19
C LYS A 111 -6.39 0.79 17.64
N LYS A 112 -6.01 -0.26 16.92
CA LYS A 112 -6.95 -1.27 16.44
C LYS A 112 -7.39 -2.14 17.61
N ARG A 113 -8.67 -2.06 17.99
CA ARG A 113 -9.23 -2.82 19.12
C ARG A 113 -9.63 -4.21 18.64
N MET A 114 -8.86 -5.21 19.02
CA MET A 114 -9.15 -6.62 18.74
C MET A 114 -8.61 -7.53 19.85
N ALA A 115 -9.01 -8.80 19.82
CA ALA A 115 -8.53 -9.83 20.74
C ALA A 115 -7.75 -10.90 19.94
N PRO A 116 -6.49 -11.21 20.30
CA PRO A 116 -5.68 -10.58 21.35
C PRO A 116 -5.30 -9.12 21.02
N ASP A 117 -4.90 -8.35 22.04
CA ASP A 117 -4.35 -7.01 21.86
C ASP A 117 -3.00 -7.10 21.14
N LEU A 118 -2.88 -6.39 20.01
CA LEU A 118 -1.68 -6.41 19.18
C LEU A 118 -0.70 -5.27 19.49
N GLY A 119 -0.97 -4.46 20.51
CA GLY A 119 -0.14 -3.31 20.89
C GLY A 119 -0.34 -2.10 19.97
N PHE A 120 0.75 -1.54 19.46
CA PHE A 120 0.79 -0.38 18.55
C PHE A 120 0.43 -0.74 17.11
N VAL A 121 -0.54 -1.63 16.92
CA VAL A 121 -1.22 -1.84 15.64
C VAL A 121 -2.42 -0.89 15.57
N GLY A 122 -2.52 -0.15 14.48
CA GLY A 122 -3.56 0.87 14.32
C GLY A 122 -4.42 0.69 13.09
N GLU A 123 -5.43 1.54 13.01
CA GLU A 123 -6.25 1.77 11.82
C GLU A 123 -6.38 3.28 11.58
N ILE A 124 -6.57 3.66 10.31
CA ILE A 124 -6.73 5.08 9.96
C ILE A 124 -8.09 5.56 10.47
N ALA A 125 -8.06 6.67 11.20
CA ALA A 125 -9.23 7.29 11.81
C ALA A 125 -9.57 8.66 11.19
N ALA A 126 -8.58 9.37 10.64
CA ALA A 126 -8.80 10.57 9.86
C ALA A 126 -7.68 10.76 8.81
N ALA A 127 -7.99 11.49 7.75
CA ALA A 127 -7.05 11.82 6.70
C ALA A 127 -7.20 13.29 6.25
N ASP A 128 -6.09 13.92 5.93
CA ASP A 128 -6.01 15.29 5.41
C ASP A 128 -4.99 15.34 4.25
N PRO A 129 -5.46 15.39 2.99
CA PRO A 129 -4.59 15.26 1.82
C PRO A 129 -3.84 16.56 1.47
N ARG A 130 -4.01 17.66 2.22
CA ARG A 130 -3.48 18.99 1.85
C ARG A 130 -1.98 18.98 1.54
N TRP A 131 -1.19 18.21 2.29
CA TRP A 131 0.24 18.06 2.02
C TRP A 131 0.55 17.25 0.77
N LEU A 132 -0.25 16.22 0.46
CA LEU A 132 -0.12 15.46 -0.77
C LEU A 132 -0.44 16.33 -1.99
N ASP A 133 -1.52 17.11 -1.92
CA ASP A 133 -1.88 18.08 -2.96
C ASP A 133 -0.81 19.16 -3.13
N ALA A 134 -0.19 19.64 -2.05
CA ALA A 134 0.92 20.60 -2.13
C ALA A 134 2.15 20.01 -2.83
N ILE A 135 2.52 18.76 -2.50
CA ILE A 135 3.65 18.07 -3.14
C ILE A 135 3.39 17.89 -4.64
N TRP A 136 2.17 17.46 -5.02
CA TRP A 136 1.79 17.30 -6.42
C TRP A 136 1.83 18.63 -7.19
N ARG A 137 1.32 19.72 -6.63
CA ARG A 137 1.38 21.07 -7.21
C ARG A 137 2.82 21.54 -7.45
N MET A 138 3.76 21.09 -6.62
CA MET A 138 5.19 21.37 -6.76
C MET A 138 5.91 20.41 -7.72
N GLY A 139 5.17 19.54 -8.40
CA GLY A 139 5.71 18.56 -9.33
C GLY A 139 6.29 17.31 -8.67
N GLY A 140 6.17 17.17 -7.35
CA GLY A 140 6.70 16.05 -6.59
C GLY A 140 5.81 14.80 -6.57
N VAL A 141 6.40 13.68 -6.17
CA VAL A 141 5.72 12.40 -5.87
C VAL A 141 5.84 12.13 -4.37
N PRO A 142 4.75 12.17 -3.58
CA PRO A 142 4.80 11.74 -2.18
C PRO A 142 4.98 10.22 -2.08
N VAL A 143 5.89 9.79 -1.21
CA VAL A 143 6.18 8.39 -0.91
C VAL A 143 5.94 8.14 0.57
N LEU A 144 4.86 7.44 0.89
CA LEU A 144 4.33 7.25 2.24
C LEU A 144 4.68 5.86 2.79
N SER A 145 5.29 5.83 3.98
CA SER A 145 5.41 4.60 4.78
C SER A 145 4.10 4.31 5.51
N SER A 146 3.82 3.03 5.80
CA SER A 146 2.61 2.59 6.51
C SER A 146 2.65 2.80 8.04
N MET A 147 3.19 3.94 8.49
CA MET A 147 3.22 4.37 9.89
C MET A 147 2.38 5.64 10.06
N ALA A 148 1.45 5.69 11.01
CA ALA A 148 0.55 6.83 11.22
C ALA A 148 0.58 7.33 12.66
N LEU A 149 0.33 8.64 12.85
CA LEU A 149 0.33 9.29 14.16
C LEU A 149 -1.04 9.19 14.83
N GLY A 150 -1.09 8.62 16.03
CA GLY A 150 -2.28 8.48 16.85
C GLY A 150 -2.81 9.81 17.39
N PHE A 151 -4.07 9.81 17.84
CA PHE A 151 -4.63 10.94 18.60
C PHE A 151 -4.01 11.11 19.99
N ASP A 152 -3.38 10.06 20.49
CA ASP A 152 -2.63 9.97 21.74
C ASP A 152 -1.16 10.39 21.63
N GLY A 153 -0.69 10.74 20.42
CA GLY A 153 0.71 11.12 20.17
C GLY A 153 1.64 9.94 19.89
N GLU A 154 1.12 8.71 19.86
CA GLU A 154 1.90 7.51 19.57
C GLU A 154 1.87 7.13 18.10
N TYR A 155 2.94 6.56 17.58
CA TYR A 155 2.93 5.98 16.24
C TYR A 155 2.31 4.59 16.23
N TYR A 156 1.54 4.31 15.19
CA TYR A 156 0.92 3.02 14.96
C TYR A 156 1.38 2.39 13.65
N ASN A 157 1.64 1.10 13.70
CA ASN A 157 1.90 0.26 12.54
C ASN A 157 0.57 -0.07 11.84
N ILE A 158 0.41 0.43 10.62
CA ILE A 158 -0.81 0.30 9.82
C ILE A 158 -0.57 -0.73 8.72
N ASN A 159 -1.60 -1.52 8.39
CA ASN A 159 -1.53 -2.37 7.22
C ASN A 159 -1.33 -1.49 5.95
N ALA A 160 -0.31 -1.78 5.15
CA ALA A 160 0.01 -0.95 3.99
C ALA A 160 -1.08 -0.94 2.90
N ASP A 161 -1.91 -1.97 2.80
CA ASP A 161 -3.06 -1.98 1.90
C ASP A 161 -4.18 -1.07 2.44
N GLU A 162 -4.45 -1.09 3.76
CA GLU A 162 -5.39 -0.18 4.41
C GLU A 162 -4.94 1.29 4.30
N MET A 163 -3.64 1.56 4.50
CA MET A 163 -3.06 2.89 4.30
C MET A 163 -3.22 3.37 2.85
N ALA A 164 -2.99 2.50 1.87
CA ALA A 164 -3.15 2.84 0.47
C ALA A 164 -4.61 3.13 0.09
N ALA A 165 -5.55 2.34 0.61
CA ALA A 165 -6.97 2.59 0.45
C ALA A 165 -7.41 3.92 1.08
N ALA A 166 -6.97 4.21 2.31
CA ALA A 166 -7.24 5.48 2.97
C ALA A 166 -6.65 6.67 2.21
N CYS A 167 -5.44 6.52 1.66
CA CYS A 167 -4.80 7.53 0.82
C CYS A 167 -5.58 7.78 -0.47
N ALA A 168 -6.02 6.70 -1.14
CA ALA A 168 -6.81 6.79 -2.36
C ALA A 168 -8.17 7.46 -2.14
N ALA A 169 -8.86 7.10 -1.05
CA ALA A 169 -10.12 7.72 -0.65
C ALA A 169 -9.93 9.21 -0.34
N ALA A 170 -8.96 9.55 0.52
CA ALA A 170 -8.71 10.93 0.93
C ALA A 170 -8.34 11.85 -0.23
N CYS A 171 -7.64 11.32 -1.24
CA CYS A 171 -7.21 12.09 -2.41
C CYS A 171 -8.23 12.10 -3.55
N HIS A 172 -9.37 11.40 -3.41
CA HIS A 172 -10.31 11.11 -4.50
C HIS A 172 -9.61 10.56 -5.75
N ALA A 173 -8.79 9.53 -5.54
CA ALA A 173 -7.96 8.96 -6.60
C ALA A 173 -8.79 8.36 -7.74
N ASP A 174 -8.31 8.56 -8.96
CA ASP A 174 -8.88 7.91 -10.15
C ASP A 174 -8.52 6.42 -10.19
N ALA A 175 -7.37 6.04 -9.63
CA ALA A 175 -6.93 4.66 -9.57
C ALA A 175 -6.13 4.35 -8.30
N LEU A 176 -6.45 3.22 -7.68
CA LEU A 176 -5.63 2.56 -6.67
C LEU A 176 -5.08 1.26 -7.25
N VAL A 177 -3.76 1.11 -7.26
CA VAL A 177 -3.09 -0.07 -7.80
C VAL A 177 -2.24 -0.74 -6.74
N PHE A 178 -2.51 -2.01 -6.46
CA PHE A 178 -1.68 -2.86 -5.61
C PHE A 178 -0.70 -3.64 -6.47
N LEU A 179 0.59 -3.33 -6.36
CA LEU A 179 1.67 -4.15 -6.90
C LEU A 179 2.11 -5.16 -5.83
N THR A 180 1.89 -6.44 -6.12
CA THR A 180 2.05 -7.54 -5.17
C THR A 180 2.90 -8.67 -5.76
N ASP A 181 3.25 -9.63 -4.94
CA ASP A 181 4.00 -10.86 -5.27
C ASP A 181 3.13 -12.00 -5.83
N VAL A 182 1.82 -11.79 -5.92
CA VAL A 182 0.85 -12.74 -6.48
C VAL A 182 0.30 -12.25 -7.81
N PRO A 183 -0.10 -13.14 -8.73
CA PRO A 183 -0.55 -12.75 -10.07
C PRO A 183 -1.92 -12.07 -10.10
N GLY A 184 -2.66 -12.04 -8.99
CA GLY A 184 -4.01 -11.50 -8.85
C GLY A 184 -4.83 -12.30 -7.84
N VAL A 185 -6.15 -12.12 -7.85
CA VAL A 185 -7.07 -12.96 -7.08
C VAL A 185 -7.32 -14.24 -7.86
N ARG A 186 -7.10 -15.39 -7.22
CA ARG A 186 -7.37 -16.70 -7.83
C ARG A 186 -8.79 -17.16 -7.51
N GLY A 187 -9.49 -17.70 -8.50
CA GLY A 187 -10.77 -18.37 -8.32
C GLY A 187 -10.60 -19.77 -7.74
N ALA A 188 -11.72 -20.47 -7.54
CA ALA A 188 -11.73 -21.84 -7.03
C ALA A 188 -10.99 -22.84 -7.94
N ASP A 189 -10.91 -22.54 -9.25
CA ASP A 189 -10.17 -23.29 -10.25
C ASP A 189 -8.66 -22.99 -10.25
N GLY A 190 -8.20 -22.09 -9.37
CA GLY A 190 -6.81 -21.66 -9.26
C GLY A 190 -6.37 -20.65 -10.34
N THR A 191 -7.25 -20.27 -11.27
CA THR A 191 -6.96 -19.30 -12.33
C THR A 191 -7.15 -17.87 -11.82
N VAL A 192 -6.44 -16.91 -12.41
CA VAL A 192 -6.58 -15.50 -12.02
C VAL A 192 -7.87 -14.93 -12.55
N MET A 193 -8.72 -14.43 -11.65
CA MET A 193 -9.93 -13.72 -11.99
C MET A 193 -9.54 -12.34 -12.54
N ARG A 194 -9.84 -12.09 -13.83
CA ARG A 194 -9.59 -10.77 -14.44
C ARG A 194 -10.46 -9.67 -13.85
N TRP A 195 -11.68 -10.02 -13.46
CA TRP A 195 -12.64 -9.13 -12.83
C TRP A 195 -13.21 -9.79 -11.58
N LEU A 196 -13.38 -8.99 -10.54
CA LEU A 196 -14.01 -9.41 -9.30
C LEU A 196 -14.98 -8.33 -8.85
N ASN A 197 -16.27 -8.64 -8.81
CA ASN A 197 -17.26 -7.76 -8.21
C ASN A 197 -17.14 -7.85 -6.68
N THR A 198 -17.21 -6.71 -5.99
CA THR A 198 -17.21 -6.64 -4.53
C THR A 198 -18.26 -7.54 -3.85
N GLU A 199 -19.42 -7.79 -4.46
CA GLU A 199 -20.45 -8.69 -3.92
C GLU A 199 -19.99 -10.16 -3.89
N GLN A 200 -19.09 -10.55 -4.80
CA GLN A 200 -18.58 -11.92 -4.88
C GLN A 200 -17.57 -12.23 -3.76
N ILE A 201 -16.96 -11.21 -3.15
CA ILE A 201 -15.92 -11.38 -2.12
C ILE A 201 -16.45 -12.21 -0.94
N ALA A 202 -17.66 -11.93 -0.45
CA ALA A 202 -18.24 -12.64 0.69
C ALA A 202 -18.45 -14.14 0.41
N GLY A 203 -18.80 -14.50 -0.83
CA GLY A 203 -18.90 -15.90 -1.26
C GLY A 203 -17.54 -16.58 -1.29
N LEU A 204 -16.55 -15.96 -1.94
CA LEU A 204 -15.20 -16.52 -2.06
C LEU A 204 -14.49 -16.71 -0.71
N VAL A 205 -14.81 -15.88 0.29
CA VAL A 205 -14.32 -16.06 1.67
C VAL A 205 -15.02 -17.23 2.35
N ARG A 206 -16.35 -17.34 2.20
CA ARG A 206 -17.14 -18.44 2.77
C ARG A 206 -16.71 -19.80 2.23
N ASP A 207 -16.38 -19.84 0.95
CA ASP A 207 -15.95 -21.05 0.23
C ASP A 207 -14.45 -21.34 0.42
N ALA A 208 -13.76 -20.59 1.30
CA ALA A 208 -12.33 -20.71 1.59
C ALA A 208 -11.40 -20.60 0.36
N VAL A 209 -11.87 -20.01 -0.73
CA VAL A 209 -11.08 -19.72 -1.94
C VAL A 209 -10.05 -18.63 -1.65
N ILE A 210 -10.45 -17.64 -0.84
CA ILE A 210 -9.61 -16.50 -0.46
C ILE A 210 -9.18 -16.64 0.99
N THR A 211 -7.86 -16.75 1.19
CA THR A 211 -7.26 -16.93 2.51
C THR A 211 -6.06 -16.01 2.72
N GLY A 212 -5.59 -15.91 3.96
CA GLY A 212 -4.38 -15.20 4.34
C GLY A 212 -4.40 -13.71 3.95
N GLY A 213 -3.28 -13.21 3.42
CA GLY A 213 -3.07 -11.80 3.11
C GLY A 213 -3.94 -11.23 1.98
N MET A 214 -4.64 -12.08 1.21
CA MET A 214 -5.55 -11.58 0.17
C MET A 214 -6.85 -11.01 0.76
N LEU A 215 -7.32 -11.55 1.88
CA LEU A 215 -8.52 -11.06 2.56
C LEU A 215 -8.43 -9.57 2.96
N PRO A 216 -7.42 -9.11 3.73
CA PRO A 216 -7.31 -7.70 4.07
C PRO A 216 -7.12 -6.81 2.84
N LYS A 217 -6.46 -7.30 1.79
CA LYS A 217 -6.31 -6.57 0.53
C LYS A 217 -7.65 -6.33 -0.16
N LEU A 218 -8.52 -7.33 -0.19
CA LEU A 218 -9.85 -7.19 -0.79
C LEU A 218 -10.80 -6.35 0.04
N HIS A 219 -10.68 -6.38 1.37
CA HIS A 219 -11.36 -5.40 2.22
C HIS A 219 -10.91 -3.98 1.88
N ALA A 220 -9.60 -3.73 1.77
CA ALA A 220 -9.07 -2.43 1.36
C ALA A 220 -9.56 -2.01 -0.04
N CYS A 221 -9.68 -2.96 -0.99
CA CYS A 221 -10.26 -2.68 -2.31
C CYS A 221 -11.72 -2.23 -2.22
N ARG A 222 -12.55 -2.98 -1.48
CA ARG A 222 -13.97 -2.65 -1.27
C ARG A 222 -14.11 -1.28 -0.59
N ASP A 223 -13.33 -1.03 0.45
CA ASP A 223 -13.41 0.20 1.24
C ASP A 223 -12.97 1.43 0.43
N ALA A 224 -11.98 1.29 -0.46
CA ALA A 224 -11.58 2.33 -1.40
C ALA A 224 -12.68 2.64 -2.43
N LEU A 225 -13.27 1.60 -3.04
CA LEU A 225 -14.36 1.75 -4.01
C LEU A 225 -15.60 2.40 -3.38
N ALA A 226 -15.99 1.96 -2.18
CA ALA A 226 -17.12 2.53 -1.44
C ALA A 226 -16.94 4.01 -1.10
N GLN A 227 -15.69 4.49 -1.04
CA GLN A 227 -15.34 5.90 -0.80
C GLN A 227 -15.09 6.70 -2.10
N GLY A 228 -15.48 6.15 -3.26
CA GLY A 228 -15.48 6.88 -4.53
C GLY A 228 -14.20 6.78 -5.34
N VAL A 229 -13.26 5.89 -4.99
CA VAL A 229 -12.14 5.56 -5.88
C VAL A 229 -12.69 4.88 -7.12
N LYS A 230 -12.35 5.39 -8.31
CA LYS A 230 -13.01 4.95 -9.56
C LYS A 230 -12.61 3.56 -10.01
N ARG A 231 -11.33 3.19 -9.81
CA ARG A 231 -10.77 1.90 -10.21
C ARG A 231 -9.80 1.37 -9.18
N VAL A 232 -9.92 0.07 -8.87
CA VAL A 232 -8.98 -0.64 -8.00
C VAL A 232 -8.45 -1.87 -8.71
N ARG A 233 -7.12 -2.05 -8.71
CA ARG A 233 -6.47 -3.16 -9.40
C ARG A 233 -5.42 -3.84 -8.54
N ILE A 234 -5.31 -5.15 -8.67
CA ILE A 234 -4.26 -5.97 -8.05
C ILE A 234 -3.44 -6.58 -9.19
N LEU A 235 -2.15 -6.25 -9.26
CA LEU A 235 -1.24 -6.72 -10.28
C LEU A 235 0.03 -7.33 -9.67
N PRO A 236 0.64 -8.32 -10.34
CA PRO A 236 1.98 -8.75 -9.99
C PRO A 236 3.01 -7.64 -10.26
N ALA A 237 3.99 -7.52 -9.37
CA ALA A 237 4.95 -6.41 -9.39
C ALA A 237 5.90 -6.44 -10.60
N ASP A 238 6.17 -7.61 -11.18
CA ASP A 238 6.95 -7.75 -12.41
C ASP A 238 6.21 -7.19 -13.65
N ARG A 239 4.90 -6.97 -13.55
CA ARG A 239 4.08 -6.29 -14.55
C ARG A 239 3.92 -4.79 -14.30
N ALA A 240 4.73 -4.18 -13.41
CA ALA A 240 4.68 -2.75 -13.14
C ALA A 240 4.81 -1.89 -14.41
N ALA A 241 5.52 -2.35 -15.44
CA ALA A 241 5.62 -1.66 -16.73
C ALA A 241 4.27 -1.40 -17.42
N LEU A 242 3.22 -2.14 -17.06
CA LEU A 242 1.87 -1.93 -17.58
C LEU A 242 1.15 -0.74 -16.92
N LEU A 243 1.63 -0.22 -15.78
CA LEU A 243 1.01 0.87 -15.01
C LEU A 243 0.48 2.04 -15.87
N PRO A 244 1.22 2.58 -16.85
CA PRO A 244 0.74 3.68 -17.69
C PRO A 244 -0.50 3.34 -18.52
N GLU A 245 -0.61 2.09 -18.98
CA GLU A 245 -1.71 1.62 -19.84
C GLU A 245 -2.98 1.30 -19.04
N LEU A 246 -2.85 1.07 -17.73
CA LEU A 246 -3.93 0.55 -16.90
C LEU A 246 -5.17 1.47 -16.86
N CYS A 247 -5.02 2.78 -16.94
CA CYS A 247 -6.18 3.67 -16.84
C CYS A 247 -6.93 3.88 -18.16
N SER A 248 -6.35 3.49 -19.28
CA SER A 248 -6.96 3.66 -20.61
C SER A 248 -7.35 2.35 -21.28
N ALA A 249 -6.87 1.21 -20.79
CA ALA A 249 -7.09 -0.09 -21.41
C ALA A 249 -7.52 -1.19 -20.43
N ARG A 250 -8.10 -2.26 -21.01
CA ARG A 250 -8.31 -3.54 -20.31
C ARG A 250 -6.95 -4.17 -20.02
N ILE A 251 -6.83 -4.77 -18.85
CA ILE A 251 -5.58 -5.43 -18.44
C ILE A 251 -5.46 -6.83 -19.02
N PRO A 252 -4.28 -7.22 -19.54
CA PRO A 252 -3.99 -8.61 -19.86
C PRO A 252 -3.77 -9.46 -18.60
N ASP A 253 -3.27 -8.85 -17.52
CA ASP A 253 -2.79 -9.50 -16.29
C ASP A 253 -3.41 -8.88 -15.02
N GLY A 254 -3.54 -9.68 -13.96
CA GLY A 254 -4.07 -9.22 -12.67
C GLY A 254 -5.58 -9.29 -12.55
N THR A 255 -6.09 -8.59 -11.54
CA THR A 255 -7.52 -8.52 -11.20
C THR A 255 -7.95 -7.06 -11.08
N GLU A 256 -9.01 -6.69 -11.80
CA GLU A 256 -9.75 -5.45 -11.57
C GLU A 256 -10.92 -5.71 -10.62
N VAL A 257 -10.99 -4.94 -9.52
CA VAL A 257 -12.08 -5.04 -8.55
C VAL A 257 -13.13 -3.98 -8.91
N LEU A 258 -14.37 -4.40 -9.06
CA LEU A 258 -15.49 -3.59 -9.55
C LEU A 258 -16.54 -3.38 -8.46
N VAL A 259 -17.15 -2.20 -8.43
CA VAL A 259 -18.39 -1.96 -7.68
C VAL A 259 -19.51 -2.76 -8.32
N ALA A 260 -20.46 -3.23 -7.51
CA ALA A 260 -21.67 -3.88 -7.98
C ALA A 260 -22.62 -2.95 -8.74
#